data_AF-A0A5N7DM05-F1
#
_entry.id   AF-A0A5N7DM05-F1
#
_cell.length_a   1.000
_cell.length_b   1.000
_cell.length_c   1.000
_cell.angle_alpha   90.00
_cell.angle_beta   90.00
_cell.angle_gamma   90.00
#
_symmetry.space_group_name_H-M   'P 1'
#
loop_
_entity.id
_entity.type
_entity.pdbx_description
1 polymer ?
#
loop_
_entity_poly.entity_id
_entity_poly.type
_entity_poly.pdbx_seq_one_letter_code
_entity_poly.pdbx_strand_id
1 'polypeptide(L)' 'MIHSTGGKHVPRLPACQSCYTKKIKCDNARPKCMPCVKSGHACFTVSLGGTVPVSRE' A
#
# COMPACT_ATOMS: atom_id res chain seq x y z
N MET A 1 13.23 -30.04 10.25
CA MET A 1 12.20 -29.09 10.70
C MET A 1 12.34 -27.80 9.90
N ILE A 2 11.69 -27.76 8.72
CA ILE A 2 11.65 -26.57 7.85
C ILE A 2 10.32 -25.85 8.09
N HIS A 3 10.36 -24.67 8.72
CA HIS A 3 9.21 -23.78 8.77
C HIS A 3 9.25 -22.88 7.53
N SER A 4 8.49 -23.25 6.51
CA SER A 4 8.17 -22.37 5.38
C SER A 4 6.66 -22.17 5.36
N THR A 5 6.18 -21.35 6.31
CA THR A 5 4.83 -20.80 6.27
C THR A 5 4.77 -19.74 5.17
N GLY A 6 4.58 -20.20 3.94
CA GLY A 6 4.24 -19.36 2.78
C GLY A 6 2.85 -18.75 2.96
N GLY A 7 2.73 -17.77 3.85
CA GLY A 7 1.55 -16.94 3.97
C GLY A 7 1.40 -16.16 2.67
N LYS A 8 0.32 -16.43 1.93
CA LYS A 8 -0.17 -15.57 0.85
C LYS A 8 -0.53 -14.21 1.47
N HIS A 9 0.47 -13.36 1.70
CA HIS A 9 0.26 -11.98 2.08
C HIS A 9 -0.39 -11.31 0.88
N VAL A 10 -1.72 -11.32 0.84
CA VAL A 10 -2.49 -10.38 0.01
C VAL A 10 -1.84 -9.02 0.25
N PRO A 11 -1.22 -8.40 -0.77
CA PRO A 11 -0.47 -7.18 -0.57
C PRO A 11 -1.46 -6.15 -0.03
N ARG A 12 -1.35 -5.87 1.28
CA ARG A 12 -2.09 -4.80 1.92
C ARG A 12 -1.78 -3.55 1.12
N LEU A 13 -2.80 -2.81 0.73
CA LEU A 13 -2.64 -1.62 -0.08
C LEU A 13 -1.56 -0.74 0.58
N PRO A 14 -0.47 -0.41 -0.12
CA PRO A 14 0.64 0.29 0.50
C PRO A 14 0.18 1.63 1.06
N ALA A 15 0.83 2.03 2.16
CA ALA A 15 0.61 3.33 2.73
C ALA A 15 0.97 4.43 1.71
N CYS A 16 0.31 5.59 1.82
CA CYS A 16 0.69 6.76 1.06
C CYS A 16 2.14 7.18 1.38
N GLN A 17 2.84 7.86 0.46
CA GLN A 17 4.22 8.30 0.67
C GLN A 17 4.36 9.12 1.96
N SER A 18 3.46 10.09 2.21
CA SER A 18 3.49 10.90 3.43
C SER A 18 3.30 10.08 4.70
N CYS A 19 2.42 9.08 4.64
CA CYS A 19 2.12 8.17 5.74
C CYS A 19 3.32 7.28 6.04
N TYR A 20 3.98 6.80 4.98
CA TYR A 20 5.20 6.01 5.04
C TYR A 20 6.36 6.81 5.64
N THR A 21 6.61 8.03 5.14
CA THR A 21 7.66 8.92 5.67
C THR A 21 7.41 9.30 7.13
N LYS A 22 6.15 9.58 7.49
CA LYS A 22 5.77 9.91 8.87
C LYS A 22 5.66 8.67 9.77
N LYS A 23 5.81 7.46 9.23
CA LYS A 23 5.65 6.18 9.94
C LYS A 23 4.32 6.09 10.70
N ILE A 24 3.24 6.57 10.09
CA ILE A 24 1.88 6.52 10.64
C ILE A 24 0.98 5.59 9.82
N LYS A 25 -0.13 5.17 10.43
CA LYS A 25 -1.17 4.40 9.73
C LYS A 25 -1.77 5.22 8.59
N CYS A 26 -1.85 4.62 7.42
CA CYS A 26 -2.57 5.16 6.28
C CYS A 26 -3.99 4.56 6.27
N ASP A 27 -5.01 5.42 6.21
CA ASP A 27 -6.41 4.96 6.09
C ASP A 27 -6.81 4.64 4.65
N ASN A 28 -5.90 4.85 3.69
CA ASN A 28 -6.07 4.57 2.26
C ASN A 28 -7.33 5.16 1.60
N ALA A 29 -8.03 6.08 2.27
CA ALA A 29 -9.16 6.81 1.73
C ALA A 29 -8.78 7.53 0.43
N ARG A 30 -9.73 7.58 -0.51
CA ARG A 30 -9.58 8.24 -1.81
C ARG A 30 -10.54 9.44 -1.87
N PRO A 31 -10.12 10.59 -2.44
CA PRO A 31 -8.88 10.84 -3.17
C PRO A 31 -7.63 11.10 -2.28
N LYS A 32 -7.81 11.44 -1.00
CA LYS A 32 -6.71 11.64 -0.04
C LYS A 32 -6.98 10.89 1.26
N CYS A 33 -5.91 10.38 1.87
CA CYS A 33 -5.97 9.78 3.19
C CYS A 33 -6.35 10.81 4.27
N MET A 34 -7.04 10.41 5.34
CA MET A 34 -7.36 11.32 6.46
C MET A 34 -6.16 12.07 7.05
N PRO A 35 -5.00 11.44 7.33
CA PRO A 35 -3.84 12.18 7.80
C PRO A 35 -3.32 13.20 6.77
N CYS A 36 -3.44 12.89 5.48
CA CYS A 36 -3.06 13.78 4.39
C CYS A 36 -3.98 15.00 4.31
N VAL A 37 -5.30 14.80 4.47
CA VAL A 37 -6.30 15.86 4.52
C VAL A 37 -6.04 16.77 5.71
N LYS A 38 -5.83 16.19 6.91
CA LYS A 38 -5.57 16.94 8.14
C LYS A 38 -4.27 17.75 8.08
N SER A 39 -3.23 17.21 7.45
CA SER A 39 -1.97 17.94 7.26
C SER A 39 -1.96 18.87 6.04
N GLY A 40 -3.00 18.87 5.20
CA GLY A 40 -3.04 19.67 3.97
C GLY A 40 -2.05 19.26 2.88
N HIS A 41 -1.40 18.10 3.00
CA HIS A 41 -0.38 17.65 2.04
C HIS A 41 -0.96 16.86 0.86
N ALA A 42 -0.15 16.71 -0.19
CA ALA A 42 -0.47 15.84 -1.31
C ALA A 42 -0.43 14.36 -0.88
N CYS A 43 -1.40 13.55 -1.34
CA CYS A 43 -1.51 12.14 -1.01
C CYS A 43 -1.08 11.30 -2.22
N PHE A 44 0.19 10.90 -2.28
CA PHE A 44 0.69 10.01 -3.32
C PHE A 44 0.64 8.56 -2.84
N THR A 45 -0.17 7.71 -3.49
CA THR A 45 -0.17 6.28 -3.22
C THR A 45 0.77 5.59 -4.20
N VAL A 46 1.82 4.97 -3.68
CA VAL A 46 2.74 4.17 -4.49
C VAL A 46 2.06 2.85 -4.85
N SER A 47 1.48 2.77 -6.04
CA SER A 47 0.92 1.51 -6.54
C SER A 47 2.07 0.54 -6.80
N LEU A 48 2.32 -0.40 -5.89
CA LEU A 48 3.13 -1.59 -6.14
C LEU A 48 2.32 -2.55 -7.02
N GLY A 49 1.94 -2.10 -8.22
CA GLY A 49 1.21 -2.87 -9.22
C GLY A 49 2.13 -3.87 -9.91
N GLY A 50 2.67 -4.81 -9.16
CA GLY A 50 3.50 -5.90 -9.66
C GLY A 50 2.67 -7.11 -10.05
N THR A 51 1.71 -6.96 -10.96
CA THR A 51 1.04 -8.10 -11.61
C THR A 51 0.65 -7.71 -13.03
N VAL A 52 1.35 -8.28 -14.03
CA VAL A 52 0.83 -9.01 -15.20
C VAL A 52 2.02 -9.29 -16.16
N PRO A 53 2.11 -10.45 -16.85
CA PRO A 53 1.09 -10.94 -17.77
C PRO A 53 0.52 -12.32 -17.39
N VAL A 54 -0.80 -12.43 -17.53
CA VAL A 54 -1.48 -13.71 -17.69
C VAL A 54 -0.93 -14.35 -18.97
N SER A 55 -0.26 -15.49 -18.85
CA SER A 55 0.05 -16.33 -20.01
C SER A 55 -1.25 -16.95 -20.49
N ARG A 56 -1.65 -16.58 -21.71
CA ARG A 56 -2.71 -17.25 -22.47
C ARG A 56 -2.17 -18.59 -22.95
N GLU A 57 -2.85 -19.67 -22.59
CA GLU A 57 -3.01 -20.88 -23.42
C GLU A 57 -4.43 -21.42 -23.24
#